data_AF-A0A258AT58-F1
#
_entry.id   AF-A0A258AT58-F1
#
_cell.length_a   1.000
_cell.length_b   1.000
_cell.length_c   1.000
_cell.angle_alpha   90.00
_cell.angle_beta   90.00
_cell.angle_gamma   90.00
#
_symmetry.space_group_name_H-M   'P 1'
#
loop_
_entity.id
_entity.type
_entity.pdbx_description
1 polymer ?
#
loop_
_entity_poly.entity_id
_entity_poly.type
_entity_poly.pdbx_seq_one_letter_code
_entity_poly.pdbx_strand_id
1 'polypeptide(L)'
;MLITSSSNDRIKHARRVREGRERELIFVEGERLVAECVASALKLHACFTAAAPSASQLALLERMSCPVFQLSESVLESLSDTTSTQGIIVIAERPWPALDVLFACPAPLILGLDRIQDPGNLGTLVRTAESAGASGLFSFAGSADAFSPKTLRSSMGSAFRLPILPDVSGLGTLETCRSRGLKTVVATGDADLLHYDYDWRQPTLLILGNEGRGASPEIMTACDARVRPELPSCLRRCVSGGTPDFSSNEEGRKPIRSISCLPAFLIF
;
A
#
# COMPACT_ATOMS: atom_id res chain seq x y z
N MET A 1 -28.85 17.93 6.99
CA MET A 1 -29.17 18.60 5.70
C MET A 1 -29.12 17.54 4.62
N LEU A 2 -30.20 17.40 3.83
CA LEU A 2 -30.26 16.46 2.71
C LEU A 2 -29.82 17.15 1.41
N ILE A 3 -28.85 16.57 0.70
CA ILE A 3 -28.37 17.03 -0.60
C ILE A 3 -28.92 16.08 -1.67
N THR A 4 -29.70 16.62 -2.59
CA THR A 4 -30.38 15.87 -3.66
C THR A 4 -29.83 16.16 -5.06
N SER A 5 -28.89 17.11 -5.19
CA SER A 5 -28.30 17.52 -6.46
C SER A 5 -26.81 17.21 -6.53
N SER A 6 -26.39 16.52 -7.59
CA SER A 6 -24.97 16.25 -7.91
C SER A 6 -24.19 17.51 -8.27
N SER A 7 -24.87 18.60 -8.60
CA SER A 7 -24.29 19.91 -8.91
C SER A 7 -23.90 20.72 -7.67
N ASN A 8 -24.21 20.23 -6.46
CA ASN A 8 -23.81 20.86 -5.21
C ASN A 8 -22.28 20.94 -5.09
N ASP A 9 -21.74 22.08 -4.65
CA ASP A 9 -20.30 22.31 -4.62
C ASP A 9 -19.55 21.33 -3.71
N ARG A 10 -20.18 20.83 -2.64
CA ARG A 10 -19.59 19.79 -1.77
C ARG A 10 -19.42 18.46 -2.50
N ILE A 11 -20.39 18.10 -3.34
CA ILE A 11 -20.34 16.87 -4.14
C ILE A 11 -19.28 17.01 -5.24
N LYS A 12 -19.22 18.17 -5.91
CA LYS A 12 -18.16 18.46 -6.88
C LYS A 12 -16.78 18.39 -6.23
N HIS A 13 -16.61 18.95 -5.04
CA HIS A 13 -15.35 18.88 -4.30
C HIS A 13 -14.98 17.43 -3.94
N ALA A 14 -15.91 16.67 -3.36
CA ALA A 14 -15.67 15.26 -3.03
C ALA A 14 -15.29 14.42 -4.26
N ARG A 15 -15.88 14.69 -5.44
CA ARG A 15 -15.47 14.06 -6.70
C ARG A 15 -14.03 14.41 -7.10
N ARG A 16 -13.61 15.67 -6.95
CA ARG A 16 -12.23 16.08 -7.23
C ARG A 16 -11.24 15.36 -6.31
N VAL A 17 -11.59 15.17 -5.03
CA VAL A 17 -10.77 14.37 -4.10
C VAL A 17 -10.68 12.92 -4.56
N ARG A 18 -11.82 12.28 -4.89
CA ARG A 18 -11.88 10.90 -5.42
C ARG A 18 -11.01 10.71 -6.67
N GLU A 19 -11.01 11.70 -7.55
CA GLU A 19 -10.23 11.72 -8.80
C GLU A 19 -8.75 12.09 -8.58
N GLY A 20 -8.29 12.28 -7.34
CA GLY A 20 -6.90 12.60 -7.02
C GLY A 20 -6.47 14.02 -7.39
N ARG A 21 -7.42 14.94 -7.64
CA ARG A 21 -7.11 16.34 -7.98
C ARG A 21 -6.78 17.20 -6.76
N GLU A 22 -7.10 16.72 -5.56
CA GLU A 22 -6.85 17.39 -4.27
C GLU A 22 -5.84 16.55 -3.48
N ARG A 23 -4.54 16.85 -3.60
CA ARG A 23 -3.46 15.98 -3.06
C ARG A 23 -3.42 15.91 -1.54
N GLU A 24 -3.90 16.93 -0.84
CA GLU A 24 -3.91 16.99 0.63
C GLU A 24 -5.06 16.20 1.25
N LEU A 25 -5.96 15.64 0.44
CA LEU A 25 -7.17 14.99 0.90
C LEU A 25 -7.25 13.57 0.36
N ILE A 26 -7.97 12.72 1.09
CA ILE A 26 -8.25 11.34 0.71
C ILE A 26 -9.75 11.09 0.70
N PHE A 27 -10.18 10.24 -0.24
CA PHE A 27 -11.56 9.81 -0.37
C PHE A 27 -11.69 8.39 0.19
N VAL A 28 -12.37 8.27 1.33
CA VAL A 28 -12.53 7.02 2.05
C VAL A 28 -13.98 6.56 1.93
N GLU A 29 -14.20 5.43 1.27
CA GLU A 29 -15.52 4.87 1.08
C GLU A 29 -15.66 3.51 1.77
N GLY A 30 -16.81 3.32 2.42
CA GLY A 30 -17.19 2.05 3.01
C GLY A 30 -17.08 1.99 4.52
N GLU A 31 -18.07 1.38 5.16
CA GLU A 31 -18.23 1.39 6.62
C GLU A 31 -16.98 0.91 7.36
N ARG A 32 -16.42 -0.23 6.93
CA ARG A 32 -15.20 -0.77 7.54
C ARG A 32 -14.01 0.16 7.38
N LEU A 33 -13.77 0.65 6.15
CA LEU A 33 -12.62 1.50 5.88
C LEU A 33 -12.74 2.87 6.56
N VAL A 34 -13.95 3.42 6.64
CA VAL A 34 -14.24 4.63 7.41
C VAL A 34 -14.01 4.39 8.90
N ALA A 35 -14.39 3.23 9.44
CA ALA A 35 -14.09 2.90 10.84
C ALA A 35 -12.57 2.86 11.12
N GLU A 36 -11.78 2.27 10.22
CA GLU A 36 -10.31 2.29 10.32
C GLU A 36 -9.75 3.72 10.23
N CYS A 37 -10.29 4.56 9.34
CA CYS A 37 -9.89 5.96 9.19
C CYS A 37 -10.17 6.77 10.48
N VAL A 38 -11.37 6.62 11.05
CA VAL A 38 -11.76 7.25 12.32
C VAL A 38 -10.87 6.77 13.47
N ALA A 39 -10.55 5.47 13.52
CA ALA A 39 -9.66 4.91 14.53
C ALA A 39 -8.21 5.40 14.41
N SER A 40 -7.77 5.77 13.19
CA SER A 40 -6.41 6.26 12.91
C SER A 40 -6.21 7.74 13.24
N ALA A 41 -7.21 8.40 13.83
CA ALA A 41 -7.17 9.80 14.29
C ALA A 41 -6.78 10.82 13.21
N LEU A 42 -7.03 10.50 11.93
CA LEU A 42 -6.89 11.46 10.84
C LEU A 42 -7.91 12.60 10.99
N LYS A 43 -7.51 13.81 10.59
CA LYS A 43 -8.43 14.95 10.57
C LYS A 43 -9.50 14.73 9.52
N LEU A 44 -10.75 14.64 9.95
CA LEU A 44 -11.90 14.47 9.06
C LEU A 44 -12.45 15.83 8.62
N HIS A 45 -12.71 16.00 7.33
CA HIS A 45 -13.21 17.25 6.76
C HIS A 45 -14.71 17.23 6.49
N ALA A 46 -15.23 16.10 6.00
CA ALA A 46 -16.66 15.93 5.74
C ALA A 46 -17.03 14.45 5.73
N CYS A 47 -18.25 14.16 6.18
CA CYS A 47 -18.87 12.85 5.99
C CYS A 47 -20.13 12.98 5.13
N PHE A 48 -20.29 12.07 4.19
CA PHE A 48 -21.46 11.91 3.36
C PHE A 48 -22.09 10.54 3.64
N THR A 49 -23.38 10.51 3.92
CA THR A 49 -24.09 9.27 4.26
C THR A 49 -25.45 9.21 3.58
N ALA A 50 -26.02 8.02 3.48
CA ALA A 50 -27.40 7.83 3.03
C ALA A 50 -28.40 8.60 3.92
N ALA A 51 -29.59 8.89 3.39
CA ALA A 51 -30.65 9.54 4.17
C ALA A 51 -31.10 8.72 5.39
N ALA A 52 -31.03 7.38 5.31
CA ALA A 52 -31.35 6.46 6.38
C ALA A 52 -30.13 5.55 6.68
N PRO A 53 -29.17 6.01 7.49
CA PRO A 53 -28.01 5.20 7.86
C PRO A 53 -28.41 4.01 8.73
N SER A 54 -27.65 2.91 8.65
CA SER A 54 -27.79 1.76 9.54
C SER A 54 -27.43 2.12 10.99
N ALA A 55 -27.80 1.28 11.95
CA ALA A 55 -27.41 1.46 13.35
C ALA A 55 -25.89 1.51 13.54
N SER A 56 -25.13 0.71 12.79
CA SER A 56 -23.67 0.70 12.84
C SER A 56 -23.06 1.97 12.24
N GLN A 57 -23.64 2.49 11.16
CA GLN A 57 -23.25 3.79 10.59
C GLN A 57 -23.54 4.94 11.55
N LEU A 58 -24.69 4.94 12.23
CA LEU A 58 -25.01 5.96 13.24
C LEU A 58 -23.96 5.97 14.37
N ALA A 59 -23.61 4.80 14.91
CA ALA A 59 -22.57 4.70 15.94
C ALA A 59 -21.20 5.19 15.44
N LEU A 60 -20.89 5.01 14.15
CA LEU A 60 -19.67 5.51 13.55
C LEU A 60 -19.70 7.04 13.37
N LEU A 61 -20.84 7.61 12.95
CA LEU A 61 -21.05 9.04 12.80
C LEU A 61 -20.91 9.78 14.14
N GLU A 62 -21.37 9.20 15.24
CA GLU A 62 -21.22 9.74 16.61
C GLU A 62 -19.75 9.90 17.03
N ARG A 63 -18.84 9.11 16.45
CA ARG A 63 -17.39 9.17 16.72
C ARG A 63 -16.66 10.18 15.82
N MET A 64 -17.33 10.74 14.81
CA MET A 64 -16.71 11.67 13.88
C MET A 64 -16.79 13.11 14.37
N SER A 65 -15.67 13.83 14.28
CA SER A 65 -15.61 15.26 14.54
C SER A 65 -15.56 16.06 13.23
N CYS A 66 -16.59 15.95 12.39
CA CYS A 66 -16.71 16.70 11.13
C CYS A 66 -18.18 16.93 10.72
N PRO A 67 -18.46 17.85 9.79
CA PRO A 67 -19.79 18.03 9.23
C PRO A 67 -20.31 16.78 8.51
N VAL A 68 -21.54 16.37 8.84
CA VAL A 68 -22.23 15.24 8.22
C VAL A 68 -23.33 15.73 7.27
N PHE A 69 -23.32 15.23 6.04
CA PHE A 69 -24.30 15.54 4.99
C PHE A 69 -25.02 14.27 4.57
N GLN A 70 -26.36 14.29 4.62
CA GLN A 70 -27.17 13.21 4.09
C GLN A 70 -27.36 13.42 2.59
N LEU A 71 -27.27 12.35 1.81
CA LEU A 71 -27.42 12.36 0.36
C LEU A 71 -28.67 11.58 -0.04
N SER A 72 -29.32 11.99 -1.14
CA SER A 72 -30.22 11.08 -1.84
C SER A 72 -29.43 9.91 -2.42
N GLU A 73 -30.10 8.77 -2.60
CA GLU A 73 -29.52 7.55 -3.17
C GLU A 73 -28.80 7.83 -4.49
N SER A 74 -29.47 8.52 -5.42
CA SER A 74 -28.91 8.91 -6.71
C SER A 74 -27.62 9.75 -6.62
N VAL A 75 -27.53 10.66 -5.65
CA VAL A 75 -26.33 11.49 -5.46
C VAL A 75 -25.21 10.64 -4.86
N LEU A 76 -25.53 9.79 -3.89
CA LEU A 76 -24.57 8.90 -3.26
C LEU A 76 -23.97 7.89 -4.26
N GLU A 77 -24.82 7.22 -5.06
CA GLU A 77 -24.40 6.33 -6.14
C GLU A 77 -23.50 7.05 -7.14
N SER A 78 -23.86 8.29 -7.50
CA SER A 78 -23.06 9.05 -8.43
C SER A 78 -21.68 9.43 -7.87
N LEU A 79 -21.55 9.56 -6.55
CA LEU A 79 -20.30 9.93 -5.85
C LEU A 79 -19.43 8.71 -5.52
N SER A 80 -20.04 7.55 -5.30
CA SER A 80 -19.41 6.25 -5.07
C SER A 80 -18.33 5.92 -6.10
N ASP A 81 -17.24 5.31 -5.67
CA ASP A 81 -16.21 4.71 -6.54
C ASP A 81 -16.48 3.22 -6.79
N THR A 82 -17.41 2.62 -6.05
CA THR A 82 -17.80 1.21 -6.18
C THR A 82 -19.12 1.05 -6.94
N THR A 83 -19.32 -0.14 -7.52
CA THR A 83 -20.56 -0.51 -8.23
C THR A 83 -21.78 -0.55 -7.31
N SER A 84 -21.59 -0.94 -6.04
CA SER A 84 -22.59 -0.84 -4.99
C SER A 84 -22.06 0.06 -3.88
N THR A 85 -22.78 1.15 -3.60
CA THR A 85 -22.40 2.07 -2.53
C THR A 85 -22.58 1.41 -1.16
N GLN A 86 -21.64 1.63 -0.27
CA GLN A 86 -21.69 1.14 1.11
C GLN A 86 -22.33 2.14 2.09
N GLY A 87 -23.00 3.18 1.58
CA GLY A 87 -23.83 4.07 2.39
C GLY A 87 -23.08 5.18 3.14
N ILE A 88 -21.74 5.17 3.13
CA ILE A 88 -20.92 6.15 3.85
C ILE A 88 -19.59 6.43 3.15
N ILE A 89 -19.27 7.72 3.04
CA ILE A 89 -18.05 8.26 2.44
C ILE A 89 -17.51 9.35 3.36
N VAL A 90 -16.20 9.39 3.56
CA VAL A 90 -15.50 10.40 4.35
C VAL A 90 -14.38 11.02 3.54
N ILE A 91 -14.29 12.35 3.61
CA ILE A 91 -13.12 13.11 3.18
C ILE A 91 -12.27 13.37 4.40
N ALA A 92 -11.02 12.91 4.36
CA ALA A 92 -10.05 13.10 5.44
C ALA A 92 -8.76 13.74 4.92
N GLU A 93 -7.98 14.28 5.83
CA GLU A 93 -6.62 14.74 5.56
C GLU A 93 -5.74 13.57 5.14
N ARG A 94 -4.95 13.76 4.09
CA ARG A 94 -3.93 12.79 3.69
C ARG A 94 -2.79 12.80 4.72
N PRO A 95 -2.35 11.63 5.22
CA PRO A 95 -1.19 11.58 6.09
C PRO A 95 0.10 11.83 5.29
N TRP A 96 0.94 12.70 5.82
CA TRP A 96 2.27 13.02 5.29
C TRP A 96 3.32 12.83 6.40
N PRO A 97 3.72 11.58 6.69
CA PRO A 97 4.71 11.33 7.72
C PRO A 97 6.06 11.93 7.34
N ALA A 98 6.84 12.37 8.33
CA ALA A 98 8.22 12.75 8.10
C ALA A 98 9.08 11.51 7.81
N LEU A 99 10.14 11.67 7.01
CA LEU A 99 11.08 10.58 6.68
C LEU A 99 11.66 9.91 7.93
N ASP A 100 11.90 10.67 8.99
CA ASP A 100 12.46 10.16 10.25
C ASP A 100 11.60 9.11 10.93
N VAL A 101 10.28 9.12 10.72
CA VAL A 101 9.35 8.13 11.29
C VAL A 101 9.70 6.71 10.83
N LEU A 102 10.20 6.55 9.62
CA LEU A 102 10.59 5.25 9.06
C LEU A 102 11.82 4.63 9.75
N PHE A 103 12.59 5.43 10.49
CA PHE A 103 13.82 5.03 11.18
C PHE A 103 13.65 4.98 12.71
N ALA A 104 12.42 5.05 13.20
CA ALA A 104 12.15 5.09 14.65
C ALA A 104 12.51 3.79 15.38
N CYS A 105 12.58 2.67 14.66
CA CYS A 105 12.94 1.36 15.22
C CYS A 105 14.47 1.11 15.12
N PRO A 106 15.09 0.37 16.06
CA PRO A 106 16.53 0.05 16.00
C PRO A 106 16.97 -0.80 14.80
N ALA A 107 16.09 -1.67 14.31
CA ALA A 107 16.32 -2.50 13.13
C ALA A 107 15.11 -2.38 12.18
N PRO A 108 14.95 -1.22 11.50
CA PRO A 108 13.79 -0.97 10.67
C PRO A 108 13.83 -1.84 9.42
N LEU A 109 12.68 -2.40 9.08
CA LEU A 109 12.42 -2.98 7.76
C LEU A 109 11.56 -1.98 6.98
N ILE A 110 12.09 -1.42 5.90
CA ILE A 110 11.38 -0.47 5.04
C ILE A 110 11.12 -1.14 3.69
N LEU A 111 9.91 -0.96 3.16
CA LEU A 111 9.58 -1.38 1.79
C LEU A 111 9.72 -0.22 0.82
N GLY A 112 10.55 -0.36 -0.20
CA GLY A 112 10.65 0.55 -1.34
C GLY A 112 9.97 -0.03 -2.56
N LEU A 113 9.10 0.75 -3.21
CA LEU A 113 8.36 0.31 -4.39
C LEU A 113 8.82 1.06 -5.64
N ASP A 114 9.36 0.32 -6.61
CA ASP A 114 9.79 0.86 -7.91
C ASP A 114 8.73 0.63 -8.98
N ARG A 115 7.97 1.69 -9.28
CA ARG A 115 7.01 1.76 -10.39
C ARG A 115 5.95 0.65 -10.31
N ILE A 116 5.39 0.42 -9.12
CA ILE A 116 4.24 -0.48 -8.95
C ILE A 116 2.99 0.22 -9.47
N GLN A 117 2.39 -0.29 -10.54
CA GLN A 117 1.37 0.45 -11.28
C GLN A 117 -0.06 0.04 -10.95
N ASP A 118 -0.29 -1.20 -10.50
CA ASP A 118 -1.65 -1.61 -10.13
C ASP A 118 -1.98 -1.17 -8.69
N PRO A 119 -3.05 -0.37 -8.49
CA PRO A 119 -3.48 0.04 -7.16
C PRO A 119 -3.88 -1.13 -6.24
N GLY A 120 -4.34 -2.25 -6.83
CA GLY A 120 -4.69 -3.47 -6.10
C GLY A 120 -3.45 -4.13 -5.50
N ASN A 121 -2.44 -4.39 -6.32
CA ASN A 121 -1.13 -4.89 -5.90
C ASN A 121 -0.48 -3.98 -4.86
N LEU A 122 -0.48 -2.66 -5.10
CA LEU A 122 0.04 -1.69 -4.15
C LEU A 122 -0.63 -1.81 -2.78
N GLY A 123 -1.96 -1.91 -2.73
CA GLY A 123 -2.65 -2.04 -1.45
C GLY A 123 -2.39 -3.38 -0.76
N THR A 124 -2.26 -4.46 -1.51
CA THR A 124 -1.81 -5.76 -0.98
C THR A 124 -0.41 -5.64 -0.38
N LEU A 125 0.53 -4.99 -1.06
CA LEU A 125 1.89 -4.76 -0.55
C LEU A 125 1.89 -3.90 0.72
N VAL A 126 1.07 -2.85 0.79
CA VAL A 126 0.90 -2.02 2.00
C VAL A 126 0.40 -2.88 3.17
N ARG A 127 -0.60 -3.74 2.94
CA ARG A 127 -1.15 -4.64 3.95
C ARG A 127 -0.15 -5.71 4.38
N THR A 128 0.58 -6.29 3.43
CA THR A 128 1.67 -7.22 3.73
C THR A 128 2.77 -6.52 4.52
N ALA A 129 3.04 -5.24 4.24
CA ALA A 129 4.06 -4.49 4.95
C ALA A 129 3.72 -4.23 6.41
N GLU A 130 2.51 -3.75 6.66
CA GLU A 130 2.02 -3.61 8.02
C GLU A 130 2.06 -4.94 8.77
N SER A 131 1.53 -6.01 8.18
CA SER A 131 1.46 -7.32 8.86
C SER A 131 2.84 -7.98 9.08
N ALA A 132 3.81 -7.70 8.22
CA ALA A 132 5.20 -8.12 8.40
C ALA A 132 5.98 -7.28 9.43
N GLY A 133 5.36 -6.23 10.01
CA GLY A 133 6.02 -5.34 10.96
C GLY A 133 7.01 -4.37 10.33
N ALA A 134 6.82 -4.03 9.05
CA ALA A 134 7.63 -2.99 8.42
C ALA A 134 7.45 -1.66 9.14
N SER A 135 8.54 -0.91 9.28
CA SER A 135 8.54 0.44 9.88
C SER A 135 7.89 1.48 8.95
N GLY A 136 7.77 1.14 7.67
CA GLY A 136 6.94 1.86 6.72
C GLY A 136 7.32 1.55 5.28
N LEU A 137 6.83 2.39 4.38
CA LEU A 137 6.90 2.19 2.95
C LEU A 137 7.21 3.52 2.26
N PHE A 138 8.00 3.47 1.20
CA PHE A 138 8.02 4.55 0.23
C PHE A 138 7.79 4.02 -1.18
N SER A 139 7.28 4.88 -2.06
CA SER A 139 7.16 4.58 -3.47
C SER A 139 7.95 5.58 -4.30
N PHE A 140 8.70 5.07 -5.28
CA PHE A 140 9.36 5.90 -6.27
C PHE A 140 8.33 6.44 -7.28
N ALA A 141 8.71 7.53 -7.93
CA ALA A 141 7.92 8.16 -8.98
C ALA A 141 7.47 7.13 -10.05
N GLY A 142 6.21 7.25 -10.48
CA GLY A 142 5.60 6.33 -11.45
C GLY A 142 4.92 5.11 -10.84
N SER A 143 4.88 5.03 -9.50
CA SER A 143 4.00 4.09 -8.79
C SER A 143 2.57 4.65 -8.70
N ALA A 144 1.59 3.77 -8.51
CA ALA A 144 0.22 4.16 -8.20
C ALA A 144 0.14 4.91 -6.87
N ASP A 145 -0.92 5.73 -6.71
CA ASP A 145 -1.15 6.45 -5.46
C ASP A 145 -1.67 5.51 -4.36
N ALA A 146 -0.89 5.40 -3.29
CA ALA A 146 -1.20 4.59 -2.11
C ALA A 146 -2.50 5.00 -1.40
N PHE A 147 -2.97 6.24 -1.62
CA PHE A 147 -4.17 6.79 -1.02
C PHE A 147 -5.34 6.94 -2.00
N SER A 148 -5.22 6.39 -3.21
CA SER A 148 -6.35 6.29 -4.14
C SER A 148 -7.47 5.41 -3.55
N PRO A 149 -8.75 5.64 -3.89
CA PRO A 149 -9.86 4.82 -3.39
C PRO A 149 -9.66 3.32 -3.61
N LYS A 150 -9.15 2.92 -4.78
CA LYS A 150 -8.86 1.51 -5.10
C LYS A 150 -7.78 0.94 -4.19
N THR A 151 -6.68 1.66 -3.96
CA THR A 151 -5.59 1.19 -3.07
C THR A 151 -6.01 1.16 -1.60
N LEU A 152 -6.75 2.17 -1.12
CA LEU A 152 -7.24 2.17 0.25
C LEU A 152 -8.12 0.95 0.52
N ARG A 153 -9.01 0.59 -0.41
CA ARG A 153 -9.83 -0.62 -0.31
C ARG A 153 -9.00 -1.90 -0.29
N SER A 154 -8.05 -2.07 -1.20
CA SER A 154 -7.20 -3.29 -1.22
C SER A 154 -6.26 -3.39 -0.02
N SER A 155 -5.85 -2.25 0.56
CA SER A 155 -5.04 -2.22 1.79
C SER A 155 -5.80 -2.56 3.07
N MET A 156 -7.14 -2.56 3.03
CA MET A 156 -8.01 -2.83 4.18
C MET A 156 -7.69 -1.98 5.43
N GLY A 157 -7.35 -0.71 5.24
CA GLY A 157 -7.05 0.24 6.31
C GLY A 157 -5.58 0.29 6.75
N SER A 158 -4.74 -0.63 6.28
CA SER A 158 -3.29 -0.66 6.60
C SER A 158 -2.58 0.63 6.18
N ALA A 159 -3.05 1.28 5.11
CA ALA A 159 -2.53 2.56 4.63
C ALA A 159 -2.69 3.72 5.63
N PHE A 160 -3.56 3.61 6.64
CA PHE A 160 -3.72 4.63 7.68
C PHE A 160 -2.78 4.44 8.88
N ARG A 161 -2.19 3.25 9.02
CA ARG A 161 -1.35 2.88 10.18
C ARG A 161 0.12 2.72 9.82
N LEU A 162 0.41 2.30 8.59
CA LEU A 162 1.77 2.22 8.07
C LEU A 162 2.21 3.60 7.55
N PRO A 163 3.35 4.16 7.99
CA PRO A 163 3.92 5.37 7.41
C PRO A 163 4.24 5.14 5.92
N ILE A 164 3.63 5.94 5.04
CA ILE A 164 3.82 5.86 3.58
C ILE A 164 4.34 7.20 3.05
N LEU A 165 5.47 7.16 2.35
CA LEU A 165 6.03 8.30 1.62
C LEU A 165 5.89 8.08 0.10
N PRO A 166 4.95 8.78 -0.57
CA PRO A 166 4.81 8.68 -2.00
C PRO A 166 5.85 9.53 -2.75
N ASP A 167 6.11 9.16 -4.00
CA ASP A 167 6.88 9.93 -4.98
C ASP A 167 8.28 10.37 -4.52
N VAL A 168 8.99 9.49 -3.81
CA VAL A 168 10.35 9.79 -3.36
C VAL A 168 11.37 9.72 -4.51
N SER A 169 12.43 10.51 -4.39
CA SER A 169 13.55 10.54 -5.34
C SER A 169 14.34 9.23 -5.30
N GLY A 170 14.40 8.52 -6.44
CA GLY A 170 15.10 7.25 -6.64
C GLY A 170 16.42 7.09 -5.88
N LEU A 171 17.49 7.62 -6.47
CA LEU A 171 18.85 7.42 -5.97
C LEU A 171 19.15 8.20 -4.67
N GLY A 172 18.60 9.41 -4.53
CA GLY A 172 18.82 10.22 -3.32
C GLY A 172 18.22 9.58 -2.06
N THR A 173 17.10 8.87 -2.19
CA THR A 173 16.51 8.12 -1.07
C THR A 173 17.38 6.93 -0.68
N LEU A 174 17.96 6.20 -1.66
CA LEU A 174 18.87 5.10 -1.38
C LEU A 174 20.12 5.55 -0.62
N GLU A 175 20.72 6.67 -1.05
CA GLU A 175 21.87 7.27 -0.36
C GLU A 175 21.50 7.71 1.06
N THR A 176 20.33 8.32 1.23
CA THR A 176 19.83 8.72 2.56
C THR A 176 19.66 7.51 3.47
N CYS A 177 19.01 6.44 2.99
CA CYS A 177 18.86 5.18 3.73
C CYS A 177 20.22 4.57 4.11
N ARG A 178 21.17 4.54 3.17
CA ARG A 178 22.52 4.02 3.41
C ARG A 178 23.27 4.86 4.46
N SER A 179 23.19 6.18 4.40
CA SER A 179 23.80 7.08 5.38
C SER A 179 23.25 6.90 6.80
N ARG A 180 22.01 6.41 6.90
CA ARG A 180 21.33 6.06 8.15
C ARG A 180 21.53 4.59 8.57
N GLY A 181 22.43 3.86 7.90
CA GLY A 181 22.84 2.51 8.28
C GLY A 181 21.96 1.39 7.74
N LEU A 182 21.03 1.66 6.82
CA LEU A 182 20.24 0.60 6.19
C LEU A 182 21.05 -0.09 5.09
N LYS A 183 20.93 -1.42 5.03
CA LYS A 183 21.31 -2.19 3.86
C LYS A 183 20.22 -2.10 2.81
N THR A 184 20.60 -1.73 1.59
CA THR A 184 19.70 -1.65 0.45
C THR A 184 19.69 -2.98 -0.29
N VAL A 185 18.52 -3.58 -0.43
CA VAL A 185 18.34 -4.92 -0.99
C VAL A 185 17.27 -4.83 -2.07
N VAL A 186 17.55 -5.36 -3.26
CA VAL A 186 16.54 -5.46 -4.32
C VAL A 186 16.10 -6.91 -4.50
N ALA A 187 14.79 -7.12 -4.61
CA ALA A 187 14.22 -8.41 -4.99
C ALA A 187 14.21 -8.56 -6.51
N THR A 188 14.85 -9.61 -7.02
CA THR A 188 14.89 -9.91 -8.46
C THR A 188 15.08 -11.39 -8.70
N GLY A 189 14.52 -11.93 -9.79
CA GLY A 189 14.54 -13.37 -10.08
C GLY A 189 15.93 -13.91 -10.46
N ASP A 190 16.83 -13.05 -10.90
CA ASP A 190 18.18 -13.37 -11.38
C ASP A 190 19.27 -13.29 -10.29
N ALA A 191 18.91 -13.02 -9.03
CA ALA A 191 19.90 -12.94 -7.95
C ALA A 191 20.49 -14.31 -7.58
N ASP A 192 21.78 -14.35 -7.22
CA ASP A 192 22.41 -15.57 -6.74
C ASP A 192 21.92 -15.94 -5.33
N LEU A 193 21.75 -14.93 -4.47
CA LEU A 193 21.36 -15.10 -3.07
C LEU A 193 19.86 -15.37 -2.92
N LEU A 194 19.53 -16.47 -2.25
CA LEU A 194 18.16 -16.77 -1.85
C LEU A 194 17.73 -15.87 -0.70
N HIS A 195 16.47 -15.44 -0.72
CA HIS A 195 15.94 -14.55 0.31
C HIS A 195 16.04 -15.12 1.74
N TYR A 196 15.94 -16.45 1.92
CA TYR A 196 16.08 -17.06 3.25
C TYR A 196 17.52 -17.17 3.74
N ASP A 197 18.50 -16.98 2.86
CA ASP A 197 19.93 -16.96 3.21
C ASP A 197 20.40 -15.53 3.55
N TYR A 198 19.55 -14.52 3.33
CA TYR A 198 19.82 -13.14 3.72
C TYR A 198 19.49 -12.89 5.20
N ASP A 199 20.35 -12.14 5.90
CA ASP A 199 20.11 -11.77 7.31
C ASP A 199 19.16 -10.57 7.42
N TRP A 200 17.87 -10.83 7.68
CA TRP A 200 16.84 -9.80 7.84
C TRP A 200 16.82 -9.12 9.22
N ARG A 201 17.71 -9.51 10.15
CA ARG A 201 17.77 -8.90 11.50
C ARG A 201 18.50 -7.56 11.49
N GLN A 202 19.14 -7.21 10.39
CA GLN A 202 19.79 -5.92 10.20
C GLN A 202 18.82 -4.87 9.64
N PRO A 203 19.03 -3.57 9.93
CA PRO A 203 18.32 -2.47 9.26
C PRO A 203 18.32 -2.65 7.74
N THR A 204 17.13 -2.81 7.14
CA THR A 204 17.02 -3.19 5.73
C THR A 204 16.00 -2.33 5.01
N LEU A 205 16.39 -1.81 3.86
CA LEU A 205 15.49 -1.32 2.83
C LEU A 205 15.34 -2.42 1.76
N LEU A 206 14.17 -3.03 1.69
CA LEU A 206 13.81 -4.00 0.64
C LEU A 206 13.10 -3.29 -0.50
N ILE A 207 13.61 -3.40 -1.72
CA ILE A 207 13.02 -2.81 -2.92
C ILE A 207 12.37 -3.89 -3.76
N LEU A 208 11.10 -3.66 -4.11
CA LEU A 208 10.35 -4.46 -5.06
C LEU A 208 10.15 -3.67 -6.36
N GLY A 209 10.41 -4.33 -7.48
CA GLY A 209 10.24 -3.76 -8.80
C GLY A 209 8.85 -3.95 -9.38
N ASN A 210 8.64 -3.33 -10.55
CA ASN A 210 7.43 -3.48 -11.34
C ASN A 210 7.15 -4.96 -11.69
N GLU A 211 5.87 -5.34 -11.69
CA GLU A 211 5.40 -6.71 -11.84
C GLU A 211 5.85 -7.39 -13.14
N GLY A 212 6.02 -6.62 -14.22
CA GLY A 212 6.43 -7.15 -15.52
C GLY A 212 7.88 -6.83 -15.91
N ARG A 213 8.46 -5.76 -15.37
CA ARG A 213 9.79 -5.26 -15.78
C ARG A 213 10.86 -5.44 -14.71
N GLY A 214 10.48 -5.83 -13.50
CA GLY A 214 11.37 -5.84 -12.34
C GLY A 214 11.81 -4.43 -11.94
N ALA A 215 12.83 -4.38 -11.08
CA ALA A 215 13.41 -3.13 -10.62
C ALA A 215 14.21 -2.46 -11.75
N SER A 216 14.36 -1.13 -11.68
CA SER A 216 15.10 -0.38 -12.68
C SER A 216 16.59 -0.76 -12.67
N PRO A 217 17.30 -0.72 -13.82
CA PRO A 217 18.74 -0.99 -13.85
C PRO A 217 19.55 -0.10 -12.91
N GLU A 218 19.13 1.15 -12.73
CA GLU A 218 19.73 2.10 -11.81
C GLU A 218 19.61 1.62 -10.37
N ILE A 219 18.42 1.17 -9.94
CA ILE A 219 18.18 0.61 -8.61
C ILE A 219 18.96 -0.69 -8.42
N MET A 220 18.95 -1.59 -9.40
CA MET A 220 19.68 -2.86 -9.33
C MET A 220 21.19 -2.67 -9.16
N THR A 221 21.74 -1.60 -9.72
CA THR A 221 23.16 -1.25 -9.61
C THR A 221 23.47 -0.54 -8.30
N ALA A 222 22.55 0.28 -7.80
CA ALA A 222 22.74 1.07 -6.58
C ALA A 222 22.59 0.26 -5.29
N CYS A 223 21.85 -0.86 -5.31
CA CYS A 223 21.60 -1.69 -4.11
C CYS A 223 22.83 -2.48 -3.66
N ASP A 224 22.97 -2.65 -2.34
CA ASP A 224 24.08 -3.38 -1.71
C ASP A 224 23.99 -4.90 -1.92
N ALA A 225 22.76 -5.43 -2.03
CA ALA A 225 22.51 -6.85 -2.26
C ALA A 225 21.30 -7.07 -3.18
N ARG A 226 21.29 -8.24 -3.81
CA ARG A 226 20.15 -8.75 -4.60
C ARG A 226 19.71 -10.07 -4.01
N VAL A 227 18.42 -10.25 -3.83
CA VAL A 227 17.84 -11.50 -3.33
C VAL A 227 16.77 -12.00 -4.28
N ARG A 228 16.60 -13.32 -4.35
CA ARG A 228 15.50 -13.94 -5.11
C ARG A 228 14.60 -14.82 -4.25
N PRO A 229 13.31 -14.93 -4.60
CA PRO A 229 12.46 -15.97 -4.05
C PRO A 229 12.99 -17.36 -4.44
N GLU A 230 12.62 -18.36 -3.64
CA GLU A 230 12.78 -19.74 -4.06
C GLU A 230 11.66 -20.10 -5.01
N LEU A 231 12.02 -20.51 -6.23
CA LEU A 231 11.10 -21.01 -7.22
C LEU A 231 11.50 -22.44 -7.60
N PRO A 232 10.53 -23.37 -7.66
CA PRO A 232 10.70 -24.67 -8.29
C PRO A 232 11.41 -24.52 -9.65
N SER A 233 12.27 -25.48 -10.00
CA SER A 233 13.06 -25.44 -11.24
C SER A 233 12.20 -25.22 -12.49
N CYS A 234 11.01 -25.84 -12.51
CA CYS A 234 10.03 -25.70 -13.59
C CYS A 234 9.48 -24.27 -13.74
N LEU A 235 9.28 -23.56 -12.62
CA LEU A 235 8.80 -22.17 -12.61
C LEU A 235 9.94 -21.17 -12.83
N ARG A 236 11.16 -21.48 -12.37
CA ARG A 236 12.32 -20.62 -12.59
C ARG A 236 12.58 -20.39 -14.08
N ARG A 237 12.46 -21.44 -14.89
CA ARG A 237 12.68 -21.37 -16.35
C ARG A 237 11.63 -20.49 -17.03
N CYS A 238 10.37 -20.55 -16.58
CA CYS A 238 9.29 -19.68 -17.06
C CYS A 238 9.53 -18.20 -16.74
N VAL A 239 9.93 -17.90 -15.49
CA VAL A 239 10.17 -16.51 -15.05
C VAL A 239 11.39 -15.90 -15.75
N SER A 240 12.41 -16.71 -16.07
CA SER A 240 13.57 -16.28 -16.85
C SER A 240 13.35 -16.26 -18.37
N GLY A 241 12.10 -16.44 -18.86
CA GLY A 241 11.76 -16.39 -20.29
C GLY A 241 12.10 -17.66 -21.11
N GLY A 242 12.42 -18.78 -20.45
CA GLY A 242 12.64 -20.08 -21.08
C GLY A 242 11.38 -20.97 -21.09
N THR A 243 11.36 -22.00 -21.94
CA THR A 243 10.27 -22.99 -21.96
C THR A 243 10.27 -23.85 -20.69
N PRO A 244 9.10 -24.10 -20.06
CA PRO A 244 9.02 -24.98 -18.90
C PRO A 244 9.44 -26.40 -19.29
N ASP A 245 10.28 -27.00 -18.45
CA ASP A 245 10.64 -28.41 -18.51
C ASP A 245 10.16 -29.07 -17.22
N PHE A 246 9.14 -29.92 -17.35
CA PHE A 246 8.46 -30.57 -16.22
C PHE A 246 9.10 -31.92 -15.83
N SER A 247 10.30 -32.23 -16.35
CA SER A 247 10.90 -33.56 -16.21
C SER A 247 11.74 -33.80 -14.93
N SER A 248 11.95 -32.81 -14.07
CA SER A 248 12.74 -33.00 -12.84
C SER A 248 11.86 -33.32 -11.61
N ASN A 249 11.88 -34.59 -11.16
CA ASN A 249 11.35 -35.02 -9.85
C ASN A 249 12.05 -34.28 -8.70
N GLU A 250 11.28 -33.57 -7.87
CA GLU A 250 11.76 -32.87 -6.67
C GLU A 250 11.91 -33.83 -5.48
N GLU A 251 13.01 -34.58 -5.43
CA GLU A 251 13.46 -35.25 -4.20
C GLU A 251 14.31 -34.29 -3.37
N GLY A 252 13.76 -33.81 -2.24
CA GLY A 252 14.54 -33.08 -1.24
C GLY A 252 13.85 -31.90 -0.55
N ARG A 253 12.60 -32.06 -0.08
CA ARG A 253 12.00 -31.06 0.82
C ARG A 253 12.76 -31.01 2.15
N LYS A 254 13.59 -29.99 2.37
CA LYS A 254 14.00 -29.61 3.73
C LYS A 254 12.77 -29.05 4.47
N PRO A 255 12.56 -29.41 5.74
CA PRO A 255 11.41 -28.93 6.50
C PRO A 255 11.47 -27.41 6.61
N ILE A 256 10.32 -26.77 6.37
CA ILE A 256 10.08 -25.33 6.54
C ILE A 256 10.47 -24.97 7.98
N ARG A 257 11.68 -24.43 8.18
CA ARG A 257 12.14 -23.98 9.48
C ARG A 257 11.40 -22.68 9.82
N SER A 258 10.56 -22.76 10.87
CA SER A 258 9.95 -21.65 11.64
C SER A 258 9.85 -20.29 10.94
N ILE A 259 8.67 -20.01 10.39
CA ILE A 259 8.25 -18.78 9.71
C ILE A 259 8.06 -17.63 10.74
N SER A 260 9.14 -17.13 11.33
CA SER A 260 9.03 -15.98 12.26
C SER A 260 9.81 -14.73 11.83
N CYS A 261 10.66 -14.80 10.80
CA CYS A 261 11.48 -13.66 10.36
C CYS A 261 11.56 -13.47 8.83
N LEU A 262 10.71 -14.15 8.05
CA LEU A 262 10.73 -14.04 6.59
C LEU A 262 9.96 -12.78 6.16
N PRO A 263 10.50 -11.94 5.25
CA PRO A 263 9.71 -10.89 4.65
C PRO A 263 8.64 -11.55 3.77
N ALA A 264 7.39 -11.55 4.26
CA ALA A 264 6.23 -12.09 3.55
C ALA A 264 6.07 -11.50 2.12
N PHE A 265 6.71 -10.36 1.86
CA PHE A 265 6.82 -9.68 0.57
C PHE A 265 7.38 -10.52 -0.57
N LEU A 266 8.28 -11.46 -0.29
CA LEU A 266 9.00 -12.24 -1.31
C LEU A 266 8.30 -13.55 -1.66
N ILE A 267 7.12 -13.79 -1.08
CA ILE A 267 6.27 -14.95 -1.35
C ILE A 267 5.10 -14.55 -2.28
N PHE A 268 4.95 -13.25 -2.57
CA PHE A 268 3.98 -12.70 -3.54
C PHE A 268 4.62 -12.48 -4.91
#